data_AF-A0A4Q7MNZ4-F1
#
_entry.id   AF-A0A4Q7MNZ4-F1
#
_cell.length_a   1.000
_cell.length_b   1.000
_cell.length_c   1.000
_cell.angle_alpha   90.00
_cell.angle_beta   90.00
_cell.angle_gamma   90.00
#
_symmetry.space_group_name_H-M   'P 1'
#
loop_
_entity.id
_entity.type
_entity.pdbx_description
1 polymer ?
#
loop_
_entity_poly.entity_id
_entity_poly.type
_entity_poly.pdbx_seq_one_letter_code
_entity_poly.pdbx_strand_id
1 'polypeptide(L)' 'MSVRETDARTARVDGVERLLESYRALPVASAVRFAKPTSNLFRPRAKADALP' A
#
# COMPACT_ATOMS: atom_id res chain seq x y z
N MET A 1 -12.47 -17.46 -14.25
CA MET A 1 -13.14 -16.14 -14.23
C MET A 1 -12.41 -15.23 -15.21
N SER A 2 -13.07 -14.81 -16.29
CA SER A 2 -12.50 -13.87 -17.27
C SER A 2 -12.88 -12.45 -16.84
N VAL A 3 -11.90 -11.68 -16.37
CA VAL A 3 -12.08 -10.26 -16.06
C VAL A 3 -12.00 -9.49 -17.38
N ARG A 4 -12.94 -8.57 -17.63
CA ARG A 4 -12.87 -7.72 -18.83
C ARG A 4 -11.68 -6.79 -18.73
N GLU A 5 -11.05 -6.48 -19.86
CA GLU A 5 -9.85 -5.63 -19.89
C GLU A 5 -10.08 -4.24 -19.26
N THR A 6 -11.24 -3.64 -19.48
CA THR A 6 -11.66 -2.38 -18.85
C THR A 6 -11.78 -2.49 -17.33
N ASP A 7 -12.32 -3.60 -16.83
CA ASP A 7 -12.47 -3.85 -15.39
C ASP A 7 -11.08 -4.03 -14.74
N ALA A 8 -10.17 -4.72 -15.43
CA ALA A 8 -8.79 -4.92 -15.00
C ALA A 8 -8.01 -3.59 -14.95
N ARG A 9 -8.19 -2.72 -15.95
CA ARG A 9 -7.59 -1.38 -15.97
C ARG A 9 -8.11 -0.51 -14.83
N THR A 10 -9.43 -0.51 -14.61
CA THR A 10 -10.07 0.28 -13.54
C THR A 10 -9.58 -0.17 -12.18
N ALA A 11 -9.61 -1.47 -11.90
CA ALA A 11 -9.12 -2.04 -10.65
C ALA A 11 -7.63 -1.75 -10.40
N ARG A 12 -6.83 -1.66 -11.48
CA ARG A 12 -5.42 -1.27 -11.38
C ARG A 12 -5.26 0.20 -10.99
N VAL A 13 -6.03 1.11 -11.58
CA VAL A 13 -6.00 2.54 -11.24
C VAL A 13 -6.41 2.74 -9.78
N ASP A 14 -7.54 2.17 -9.36
CA ASP A 14 -8.02 2.24 -7.98
C ASP A 14 -6.99 1.69 -6.98
N GLY A 15 -6.32 0.59 -7.36
CA GLY A 15 -5.26 0.00 -6.56
C GLY A 15 -4.03 0.91 -6.40
N VAL A 16 -3.66 1.64 -7.46
CA VAL A 16 -2.54 2.60 -7.44
C VAL A 16 -2.90 3.83 -6.60
N GLU A 17 -4.11 4.36 -6.72
CA GLU A 17 -4.55 5.51 -5.92
C GLU A 17 -4.53 5.19 -4.43
N ARG A 18 -5.06 4.03 -4.05
CA ARG A 18 -5.03 3.55 -2.66
C ARG A 18 -3.61 3.38 -2.11
N LEU A 19 -2.69 2.94 -2.96
CA LEU A 19 -1.27 2.79 -2.61
C LEU A 19 -0.62 4.16 -2.34
N LEU A 20 -0.87 5.13 -3.21
CA LEU A 20 -0.33 6.49 -3.10
C LEU A 20 -0.91 7.22 -1.88
N GLU A 21 -2.21 7.11 -1.65
CA GLU A 21 -2.87 7.68 -0.47
C GLU A 21 -2.29 7.09 0.82
N SER A 22 -2.16 5.77 0.86
CA SER A 22 -1.55 5.07 2.00
C SER A 22 -0.10 5.47 2.23
N TYR A 23 0.68 5.79 1.19
CA TYR A 23 2.06 6.24 1.32
C TYR A 23 2.14 7.68 1.86
N ARG A 24 1.31 8.59 1.34
CA ARG A 24 1.27 10.00 1.75
C ARG A 24 0.83 10.19 3.20
N ALA A 25 0.00 9.29 3.72
CA ALA A 25 -0.40 9.30 5.12
C ALA A 25 0.73 8.92 6.11
N LEU A 26 1.89 8.45 5.62
CA LEU A 26 2.98 7.99 6.47
C LEU A 26 3.90 9.16 6.87
N PRO A 27 4.48 9.11 8.08
CA PRO A 27 5.47 10.11 8.48
C PRO A 27 6.69 10.07 7.56
N VAL A 28 7.18 11.24 7.19
CA VAL A 28 8.39 11.40 6.37
C VAL A 28 9.56 10.65 7.02
N ALA A 29 10.32 9.92 6.21
CA ALA A 29 11.44 9.06 6.61
C ALA A 29 11.10 7.78 7.41
N SER A 30 9.82 7.39 7.52
CA SER A 30 9.46 6.10 8.11
C SER A 30 9.70 4.94 7.14
N ALA A 31 10.36 3.87 7.59
CA ALA A 31 10.38 2.61 6.84
C ALA A 31 8.97 2.02 6.74
N VAL A 32 8.60 1.52 5.57
CA VAL A 32 7.24 1.03 5.28
C VAL A 32 7.24 -0.46 4.96
N ARG A 33 6.15 -1.15 5.29
CA ARG A 33 5.89 -2.53 4.87
C ARG A 33 4.50 -2.66 4.30
N PHE A 34 4.30 -3.65 3.44
CA PHE A 34 2.95 -4.04 3.05
C PHE A 34 2.24 -4.73 4.22
N ALA A 35 0.98 -4.35 4.46
CA ALA A 35 0.18 -4.97 5.50
C ALA A 35 -0.19 -6.43 5.16
N LYS A 36 -0.60 -6.66 3.91
CA LYS A 36 -0.96 -7.96 3.34
C LYS A 36 -0.66 -7.96 1.83
N PRO A 37 -0.40 -9.12 1.20
CA PRO A 37 -0.03 -9.19 -0.22
C PRO A 37 -1.07 -8.56 -1.16
N THR A 38 -2.34 -8.65 -0.81
CA THR A 38 -3.45 -8.24 -1.68
C THR A 38 -4.08 -6.89 -1.33
N SER A 39 -3.69 -6.25 -0.21
CA SER A 39 -4.43 -5.06 0.25
C SER A 39 -3.90 -3.73 -0.31
N ASN A 40 -2.73 -3.70 -0.95
CA ASN A 40 -2.07 -2.46 -1.43
C ASN A 40 -1.96 -1.35 -0.36
N LEU A 41 -1.89 -1.73 0.93
CA LEU A 41 -1.78 -0.77 2.04
C LEU A 41 -0.36 -0.80 2.58
N PHE A 42 0.28 0.36 2.60
CA PHE A 42 1.50 0.57 3.34
C PHE A 42 1.18 0.82 4.81
N ARG A 43 1.97 0.20 5.68
CA ARG A 43 1.96 0.49 7.11
C ARG A 43 3.36 0.87 7.56
N PRO A 44 3.48 1.76 8.54
CA PRO A 44 4.78 2.04 9.13
C PRO A 44 5.34 0.75 9.71
N ARG A 45 6.63 0.51 9.48
CA ARG A 45 7.36 -0.50 10.21
C ARG A 45 7.52 0.04 11.63
N ALA A 46 6.87 -0.60 12.60
CA ALA A 46 7.20 -0.37 14.00
C ALA A 46 8.72 -0.50 14.13
N LYS A 47 9.40 0.53 14.62
CA LYS A 47 10.84 0.46 14.91
C LYS A 47 11.03 -0.75 15.83
N ALA A 48 11.76 -1.75 15.35
CA ALA A 48 12.42 -2.70 16.24
C ALA A 48 13.60 -2.01 16.98
N ASP A 49 13.85 -0.72 16.71
CA ASP A 49 14.76 0.14 17.44
C ASP A 49 13.98 0.97 18.47
N ALA A 50 13.43 0.28 19.46
CA ALA A 50 13.42 0.80 20.81
C ALA A 50 14.34 -0.12 21.62
N LEU A 51 15.65 0.01 21.38
CA LEU A 51 16.63 -0.49 22.33
C LEU A 51 17.06 0.71 23.20
N PRO A 52 17.01 0.61 24.54
CA PRO A 52 17.52 1.63 25.45
C PRO A 52 19.02 1.88 25.29
#